data_AF-A0A7C3MEU8-F1
#
_entry.id   AF-A0A7C3MEU8-F1
#
_cell.length_a   1.000
_cell.length_b   1.000
_cell.length_c   1.000
_cell.angle_alpha   90.00
_cell.angle_beta   90.00
_cell.angle_gamma   90.00
#
_symmetry.space_group_name_H-M   'P 1'
#
loop_
_entity.id
_entity.type
_entity.pdbx_description
1 polymer ?
#
loop_
_entity_poly.entity_id
_entity_poly.type
_entity_poly.pdbx_seq_one_letter_code
_entity_poly.pdbx_strand_id
1 'polypeptide(L)' 'MSVAALIFAYVVVTLGAIAAVSFYHELQRRRFEPTHSEDRIFRCLHCSYVYTDDADVDLSRCPQCGRMNSPIEF' A
#
# COMPACT_ATOMS: atom_id res chain seq x y z
N MET A 1 -22.18 12.43 -41.21
CA MET A 1 -21.12 11.81 -40.40
C MET A 1 -20.54 10.65 -41.18
N SER A 2 -19.23 10.62 -41.45
CA SER A 2 -18.60 9.48 -42.13
C SER A 2 -18.44 8.30 -41.16
N VAL A 3 -18.41 7.08 -41.68
CA VAL A 3 -18.14 5.86 -40.88
C VAL A 3 -16.80 5.97 -40.16
N ALA A 4 -15.78 6.52 -40.83
CA ALA A 4 -14.48 6.77 -40.22
C ALA A 4 -14.56 7.73 -39.02
N ALA A 5 -15.36 8.80 -39.11
CA ALA A 5 -15.56 9.72 -38.00
C ALA A 5 -16.28 9.07 -36.81
N LEU A 6 -17.24 8.17 -37.07
CA LEU A 6 -17.93 7.42 -36.02
C LEU A 6 -16.98 6.43 -35.31
N ILE A 7 -16.16 5.71 -36.07
CA ILE A 7 -15.16 4.79 -35.51
C ILE A 7 -14.14 5.58 -34.68
N PHE A 8 -13.64 6.69 -35.20
CA PHE A 8 -12.68 7.54 -34.50
C PHE A 8 -13.26 8.08 -33.19
N ALA A 9 -14.49 8.61 -33.23
CA ALA A 9 -15.17 9.11 -32.04
C ALA A 9 -15.37 8.01 -30.99
N TYR A 10 -15.80 6.82 -31.42
CA TYR A 10 -15.95 5.66 -30.54
C TYR A 10 -14.63 5.32 -29.84
N VAL A 11 -13.53 5.17 -30.59
CA VAL A 11 -12.22 4.84 -30.04
C VAL A 11 -11.75 5.90 -29.05
N VAL A 12 -11.83 7.18 -29.41
CA VAL A 12 -11.38 8.28 -28.54
C VAL A 12 -12.20 8.33 -27.25
N VAL A 13 -13.52 8.18 -27.33
CA VAL A 13 -14.40 8.17 -26.15
C VAL A 13 -14.10 6.97 -25.26
N THR A 14 -13.95 5.78 -25.83
CA THR A 14 -13.65 4.57 -25.06
C THR A 14 -12.30 4.65 -24.38
N LEU A 15 -11.25 5.08 -25.09
CA LEU A 15 -9.91 5.24 -24.52
C LEU A 15 -9.90 6.35 -23.44
N GLY A 16 -10.60 7.45 -23.67
CA GLY A 16 -10.76 8.52 -22.69
C GLY A 16 -11.45 8.04 -21.41
N ALA A 17 -12.51 7.23 -21.55
CA ALA A 17 -13.22 6.66 -20.41
C ALA A 17 -12.32 5.70 -19.61
N ILE A 18 -11.58 4.80 -20.28
CA ILE A 18 -10.64 3.89 -19.61
C ILE A 18 -9.56 4.69 -18.88
N ALA A 19 -8.95 5.68 -19.53
CA ALA A 19 -7.92 6.51 -18.92
C ALA A 19 -8.46 7.27 -17.69
N ALA A 20 -9.66 7.83 -17.76
CA ALA A 20 -10.30 8.52 -16.64
C ALA A 20 -10.57 7.57 -15.46
N VAL A 21 -11.07 6.37 -15.71
CA VAL A 21 -11.32 5.36 -14.67
C VAL A 21 -10.01 4.90 -14.03
N SER A 22 -8.98 4.60 -14.83
CA SER A 22 -7.67 4.20 -14.31
C SER A 22 -7.03 5.31 -13.47
N PHE A 23 -7.11 6.56 -13.93
CA PHE A 23 -6.59 7.71 -13.19
C PHE A 23 -7.36 7.94 -11.88
N TYR A 24 -8.69 7.83 -11.91
CA TYR A 24 -9.53 7.93 -10.72
C TYR A 24 -9.17 6.84 -9.69
N HIS A 25 -9.02 5.59 -10.14
CA HIS A 25 -8.62 4.49 -9.26
C HIS A 25 -7.23 4.68 -8.68
N GLU A 26 -6.26 5.18 -9.46
CA GLU A 26 -4.92 5.46 -8.95
C GLU A 26 -4.94 6.60 -7.94
N LEU A 27 -5.71 7.66 -8.17
CA LEU A 27 -5.91 8.74 -7.19
C LEU A 27 -6.59 8.23 -5.92
N GLN A 28 -7.59 7.38 -6.05
CA GLN A 28 -8.27 6.75 -4.92
C GLN A 28 -7.31 5.84 -4.15
N ARG A 29 -6.52 5.02 -4.86
CA ARG A 29 -5.51 4.14 -4.27
C ARG A 29 -4.47 4.94 -3.50
N ARG A 30 -3.92 6.01 -4.08
CA ARG A 30 -2.98 6.92 -3.38
C ARG A 30 -3.60 7.60 -2.16
N ARG A 31 -4.92 7.76 -2.13
CA ARG A 31 -5.65 8.37 -1.03
C ARG A 31 -6.02 7.38 0.09
N PHE A 32 -6.17 6.08 -0.23
CA PHE A 32 -6.70 5.06 0.68
C PHE A 32 -5.74 3.93 1.01
N GLU A 33 -4.69 3.71 0.23
CA GLU A 33 -3.60 2.84 0.63
C GLU A 33 -2.73 3.66 1.59
N PRO A 34 -2.64 3.30 2.89
CA PRO A 34 -1.52 3.76 3.67
C PRO A 34 -0.29 3.36 2.87
N THR A 35 0.63 4.30 2.62
CA THR A 35 2.00 3.95 2.20
C THR A 35 2.38 2.69 2.96
N HIS A 36 2.57 1.57 2.24
CA HIS A 36 2.92 0.25 2.77
C HIS A 36 3.45 0.42 4.18
N SER A 37 2.70 0.05 5.22
CA SER A 37 3.24 0.12 6.57
C SER A 37 4.51 -0.73 6.52
N GLU A 38 5.66 -0.07 6.60
CA GLU A 38 6.93 -0.77 6.61
C GLU A 38 7.02 -1.40 7.98
N ASP A 39 6.28 -2.49 8.19
CA ASP A 39 6.23 -3.16 9.48
C ASP A 39 7.67 -3.48 9.88
N ARG A 40 8.09 -2.94 11.02
CA ARG A 40 9.45 -3.15 11.49
C ARG A 40 9.56 -4.54 12.08
N ILE A 41 10.69 -5.19 11.85
CA ILE A 41 10.96 -6.50 12.45
C ILE A 41 11.54 -6.28 13.84
N PHE A 42 10.93 -6.90 14.84
CA PHE A 42 11.40 -6.91 16.23
C PHE A 42 11.86 -8.31 16.60
N ARG A 43 12.90 -8.40 17.43
CA ARG A 43 13.32 -9.65 18.07
C ARG A 43 13.37 -9.47 19.57
N CYS A 44 12.66 -10.33 20.28
CA CYS A 44 12.68 -10.27 21.73
C CYS A 44 14.02 -10.73 22.31
N LEU A 45 14.70 -9.88 23.07
CA LEU A 45 15.95 -10.22 23.75
C LEU A 45 15.79 -11.24 24.89
N HIS A 46 14.55 -11.51 25.31
CA HIS A 46 14.27 -12.45 26.39
C HIS A 46 13.89 -13.84 25.87
N CYS A 47 12.86 -13.93 25.02
CA CYS A 47 12.36 -15.22 24.51
C CYS A 47 12.82 -15.55 23.08
N SER A 48 13.58 -14.67 22.42
CA SER A 48 14.01 -14.81 21.02
C SER A 48 12.90 -14.89 19.98
N TYR A 49 11.63 -14.63 20.34
CA TYR A 49 10.53 -14.56 19.39
C TYR A 49 10.71 -13.37 18.42
N VAL A 50 10.57 -13.63 17.12
CA VAL A 50 10.65 -12.64 16.04
C VAL A 50 9.24 -12.34 15.57
N TYR A 51 8.93 -11.05 15.41
CA TYR A 51 7.60 -10.57 15.06
C TYR A 51 7.68 -9.22 14.37
N THR A 52 6.56 -8.77 13.80
CA THR A 52 6.43 -7.48 13.14
C THR A 52 5.43 -6.60 13.89
N ASP A 53 5.63 -5.29 13.84
CA ASP A 53 4.70 -4.30 14.39
C ASP A 53 4.76 -3.02 13.54
N ASP A 54 3.81 -2.11 13.76
CA ASP A 54 3.64 -0.89 12.97
C ASP A 54 4.94 -0.05 12.91
N ALA A 55 5.19 0.56 11.76
CA ALA A 55 6.43 1.31 11.50
C ALA A 55 6.62 2.55 12.39
N ASP A 56 5.53 3.04 12.99
CA ASP A 56 5.45 4.25 13.79
C ASP A 56 5.75 3.99 15.28
N VAL A 57 6.02 2.74 15.67
CA VAL A 57 6.43 2.42 17.05
C VAL A 57 7.95 2.30 17.20
N ASP A 58 8.50 3.05 18.15
CA ASP A 58 9.92 2.97 18.53
C ASP A 58 10.22 1.72 19.38
N LEU A 59 9.22 1.24 20.13
CA LEU A 59 9.29 0.06 20.97
C LEU A 59 8.02 -0.75 20.83
N SER A 60 8.16 -2.05 20.61
CA SER A 60 7.02 -2.96 20.52
C SER A 60 7.02 -4.02 21.63
N ARG A 61 5.83 -4.39 22.08
CA ARG A 61 5.61 -5.43 23.09
C ARG A 61 5.64 -6.81 22.44
N CYS A 62 6.51 -7.69 22.94
CA CYS A 62 6.55 -9.08 22.48
C CYS A 62 5.20 -9.80 22.74
N PRO A 63 4.59 -10.41 21.71
CA PRO A 63 3.33 -11.16 21.87
C PRO A 63 3.42 -12.39 22.77
N GLN A 64 4.61 -12.93 22.96
CA GLN A 64 4.85 -14.13 23.78
C GLN A 64 5.09 -13.80 25.26
N CYS A 65 6.02 -12.90 25.57
CA CYS A 65 6.45 -12.66 26.95
C CYS A 65 6.12 -11.24 27.47
N GLY A 66 5.50 -10.39 26.64
CA GLY A 66 5.06 -9.05 27.03
C GLY A 66 6.18 -8.02 27.25
N ARG A 67 7.44 -8.35 26.93
CA ARG A 67 8.58 -7.43 27.10
C ARG A 67 8.65 -6.43 25.96
N MET A 68 9.01 -5.19 26.26
CA MET A 68 9.29 -4.16 25.24
C MET A 68 10.64 -4.44 24.57
N ASN A 69 10.69 -4.34 23.24
CA ASN A 69 11.91 -4.49 22.46
C ASN A 69 12.00 -3.38 21.42
N SER A 70 13.22 -3.00 21.06
CA SER A 70 13.52 -2.12 19.93
C SER A 70 13.53 -2.92 18.63
N PRO A 71 13.30 -2.25 17.48
CA PRO A 71 13.37 -2.90 16.19
C PRO A 71 14.82 -3.33 15.87
N ILE A 72 14.95 -4.29 14.95
CA ILE A 72 16.26 -4.73 14.46
C ILE A 72 16.79 -3.68 13.48
N GLU A 73 18.02 -3.22 13.72
CA GLU A 73 18.81 -2.44 12.76
C GLU A 73 19.74 -3.41 12.00
N PHE A 74 19.75 -3.33 10.65
CA PHE A 74 20.59 -4.15 9.78
C PHE A 74 21.89 -3.43 9.40
#